data_AF-A0A957U271-F1
#
_entry.id   AF-A0A957U271-F1
#
_cell.length_a   1.000
_cell.length_b   1.000
_cell.length_c   1.000
_cell.angle_alpha   90.00
_cell.angle_beta   90.00
_cell.angle_gamma   90.00
#
_symmetry.space_group_name_H-M   'P 1'
#
loop_
_entity.id
_entity.type
_entity.pdbx_description
1 polymer ?
#
loop_
_entity_poly.entity_id
_entity_poly.type
_entity_poly.pdbx_seq_one_letter_code
_entity_poly.pdbx_strand_id
1 'polypeptide(L)'
;PVLVREDYDIRFNWYGGSPGDGIPNDNFSIKWERMAYLDGGYYRFVASVDDGVRIYVDDELVLDGWREQPVTEYSAEFFARPGHHKFRVEYYEEGNVASIRVRLERR
;
A
#
# COMPACT_ATOMS: atom_id res chain seq x y z
N PRO A 1 7.88 -15.41 1.94
CA PRO A 1 7.06 -14.86 0.83
C PRO A 1 6.93 -15.93 -0.26
N VAL A 2 5.78 -16.02 -0.94
CA VAL A 2 5.56 -16.99 -2.05
C VAL A 2 6.15 -16.46 -3.36
N LEU A 3 5.97 -15.17 -3.63
CA LEU A 3 6.52 -14.44 -4.78
C LEU A 3 7.24 -13.20 -4.28
N VAL A 4 8.36 -12.84 -4.93
CA VAL A 4 9.07 -11.57 -4.73
C VAL A 4 9.35 -10.98 -6.10
N ARG A 5 8.97 -9.72 -6.32
CA ARG A 5 9.26 -8.97 -7.54
C ARG A 5 9.38 -7.48 -7.24
N GLU A 6 9.88 -6.74 -8.21
CA GLU A 6 9.88 -5.28 -8.18
C GLU A 6 8.64 -4.75 -8.91
N ASP A 7 7.91 -3.85 -8.26
CA ASP A 7 6.80 -3.12 -8.85
C ASP A 7 7.19 -1.63 -8.94
N TYR A 8 7.05 -1.03 -10.13
CA TYR A 8 7.40 0.39 -10.34
C TYR A 8 6.43 1.33 -9.62
N ASP A 9 5.18 0.91 -9.45
CA ASP A 9 4.13 1.61 -8.72
C ASP A 9 3.16 0.62 -8.08
N ILE A 10 2.36 1.12 -7.13
CA ILE A 10 1.26 0.35 -6.51
C ILE A 10 -0.02 0.80 -7.19
N ARG A 11 -0.38 0.15 -8.30
CA ARG A 11 -1.59 0.42 -9.10
C ARG A 11 -2.15 -0.87 -9.70
N PHE A 12 -2.62 -1.76 -8.82
CA PHE A 12 -3.10 -3.08 -9.20
C PHE A 12 -4.61 -3.21 -9.11
N ASN A 13 -5.18 -3.94 -10.06
CA ASN A 13 -6.54 -4.43 -10.02
C ASN A 13 -6.52 -5.87 -10.55
N TRP A 14 -6.67 -6.83 -9.66
CA TRP A 14 -6.70 -8.25 -9.99
C TRP A 14 -8.11 -8.77 -10.19
N TYR A 15 -9.14 -7.94 -9.91
CA TYR A 15 -10.53 -8.39 -9.83
C TYR A 15 -10.60 -9.62 -8.89
N GLY A 16 -11.29 -10.70 -9.25
CA GLY A 16 -11.26 -11.96 -8.48
C GLY A 16 -10.10 -12.89 -8.83
N GLY A 17 -8.95 -12.32 -9.23
CA GLY A 17 -7.77 -13.04 -9.67
C GLY A 17 -6.60 -12.97 -8.69
N SER A 18 -5.47 -13.50 -9.11
CA SER A 18 -4.27 -13.61 -8.29
C SER A 18 -3.16 -12.64 -8.73
N PRO A 19 -2.32 -12.15 -7.80
CA PRO A 19 -1.17 -11.31 -8.12
C PRO A 19 -0.01 -12.05 -8.80
N GLY A 20 -0.03 -13.38 -8.85
CA GLY A 20 0.96 -14.18 -9.57
C GLY A 20 1.00 -15.65 -9.17
N ASP A 21 1.88 -16.39 -9.84
CA ASP A 21 1.99 -17.84 -9.69
C ASP A 21 2.19 -18.28 -8.23
N GLY A 22 1.43 -19.29 -7.84
CA GLY A 22 1.48 -19.85 -6.48
C GLY A 22 0.71 -19.06 -5.42
N ILE A 23 0.13 -17.91 -5.76
CA ILE A 23 -0.72 -17.13 -4.86
C ILE A 23 -2.20 -17.44 -5.19
N PRO A 24 -3.04 -17.79 -4.20
CA PRO A 24 -4.47 -17.98 -4.42
C PRO A 24 -5.17 -16.67 -4.83
N ASN A 25 -6.40 -16.76 -5.33
CA ASN A 25 -7.20 -15.58 -5.69
C ASN A 25 -7.66 -14.79 -4.46
N ASP A 26 -7.89 -15.49 -3.34
CA ASP A 26 -8.39 -14.94 -2.08
C ASP A 26 -7.38 -15.27 -0.96
N ASN A 27 -7.49 -14.60 0.20
CA ASN A 27 -6.66 -14.85 1.39
C ASN A 27 -5.15 -14.68 1.14
N PHE A 28 -4.78 -13.57 0.51
CA PHE A 28 -3.37 -13.23 0.30
C PHE A 28 -3.02 -11.85 0.86
N SER A 29 -1.73 -11.61 1.04
CA SER A 29 -1.22 -10.30 1.44
C SER A 29 0.04 -9.94 0.67
N ILE A 30 0.27 -8.64 0.52
CA ILE A 30 1.44 -8.10 -0.15
C ILE A 30 2.07 -7.04 0.75
N LYS A 31 3.41 -7.03 0.77
CA LYS A 31 4.21 -5.99 1.43
C LYS A 31 5.16 -5.38 0.41
N TRP A 32 5.03 -4.08 0.20
CA TRP A 32 6.01 -3.27 -0.53
C TRP A 32 6.87 -2.49 0.46
N GLU A 33 8.18 -2.47 0.24
CA GLU A 33 9.14 -1.68 1.02
C GLU A 33 10.07 -0.91 0.09
N ARG A 34 10.35 0.35 0.42
CA ARG A 34 11.28 1.19 -0.32
C ARG A 34 11.93 2.24 0.59
N MET A 35 13.21 2.53 0.33
CA MET A 35 13.85 3.76 0.81
C MET A 35 13.74 4.86 -0.25
N ALA A 36 13.31 6.06 0.13
CA ALA A 36 13.32 7.21 -0.78
C ALA A 36 13.68 8.51 -0.05
N TYR A 37 14.38 9.40 -0.75
CA TYR A 37 14.71 10.72 -0.25
C TYR A 37 13.51 11.66 -0.42
N LEU A 38 13.15 12.39 0.64
CA LEU A 38 12.20 13.50 0.60
C LEU A 38 12.92 14.80 0.94
N ASP A 39 12.52 15.90 0.29
CA ASP A 39 13.07 17.25 0.55
C ASP A 39 12.58 17.86 1.88
N GLY A 40 11.70 17.16 2.58
CA GLY A 40 10.97 17.64 3.74
C GLY A 40 9.72 18.45 3.39
N GLY A 41 8.82 18.56 4.38
CA GLY A 41 7.53 19.22 4.26
C GLY A 41 6.35 18.27 4.50
N TYR A 42 5.14 18.73 4.20
CA TYR A 42 3.94 17.91 4.32
C TYR A 42 3.72 17.09 3.05
N TYR A 43 3.40 15.82 3.27
CA TYR A 43 3.04 14.88 2.23
C TYR A 43 1.72 14.22 2.59
N ARG A 44 1.01 13.73 1.58
CA ARG A 44 -0.25 13.00 1.75
C ARG A 44 -0.19 11.68 1.01
N PHE A 45 -0.49 10.60 1.72
CA PHE A 45 -0.85 9.34 1.08
C PHE A 45 -2.33 9.37 0.69
N VAL A 46 -2.64 8.85 -0.50
CA VAL A 46 -3.99 8.51 -0.92
C VAL A 46 -3.98 7.05 -1.37
N ALA A 47 -4.79 6.23 -0.72
CA ALA A 47 -4.87 4.80 -0.98
C ALA A 47 -6.32 4.41 -1.29
N SER A 48 -6.57 3.82 -2.46
CA SER A 48 -7.83 3.17 -2.79
C SER A 48 -7.60 1.66 -2.71
N VAL A 49 -8.34 0.94 -1.86
CA VAL A 49 -8.06 -0.47 -1.55
C VAL A 49 -9.33 -1.29 -1.36
N ASP A 50 -9.26 -2.55 -1.77
CA ASP A 50 -10.19 -3.65 -1.50
C ASP A 50 -9.30 -4.89 -1.27
N ASP A 51 -9.15 -5.44 -0.07
CA ASP A 51 -9.80 -5.08 1.21
C ASP A 51 -9.04 -4.00 2.02
N GLY A 52 -7.89 -4.37 2.61
CA GLY A 52 -7.28 -3.59 3.69
C GLY A 52 -5.86 -3.11 3.39
N VAL A 53 -5.52 -1.95 3.94
CA VAL A 53 -4.21 -1.31 3.75
C VAL A 53 -3.63 -0.76 5.06
N ARG A 54 -2.32 -0.86 5.22
CA ARG A 54 -1.55 -0.06 6.18
C ARG A 54 -0.36 0.61 5.49
N ILE A 55 -0.08 1.85 5.86
CA ILE A 55 1.08 2.58 5.35
C ILE A 55 1.90 3.08 6.52
N TYR A 56 3.21 2.82 6.44
CA TYR A 56 4.20 3.23 7.42
C TYR A 56 5.25 4.14 6.79
N VAL A 57 5.72 5.11 7.57
CA VAL A 57 6.89 5.95 7.29
C VAL A 57 7.82 5.85 8.47
N ASP A 58 9.07 5.45 8.24
CA ASP A 58 10.08 5.22 9.30
C ASP A 58 9.58 4.30 10.42
N ASP A 59 8.88 3.24 10.03
CA ASP A 59 8.23 2.26 10.91
C ASP A 59 7.08 2.83 11.78
N GLU A 60 6.73 4.12 11.66
CA GLU A 60 5.52 4.71 12.25
C GLU A 60 4.30 4.50 11.35
N LEU A 61 3.17 4.07 11.94
CA LEU A 61 1.91 3.86 11.23
C LEU A 61 1.23 5.19 10.92
N VAL A 62 1.13 5.53 9.63
CA VAL A 62 0.54 6.79 9.15
C VAL A 62 -0.90 6.62 8.68
N LEU A 63 -1.24 5.46 8.11
CA LEU A 63 -2.59 5.16 7.62
C LEU A 63 -2.95 3.72 7.98
N ASP A 64 -4.10 3.52 8.63
CA ASP A 64 -4.63 2.20 9.01
C ASP A 64 -6.07 2.03 8.52
N GLY A 65 -6.23 1.22 7.48
CA GLY A 65 -7.51 0.80 6.91
C GLY A 65 -7.61 -0.73 6.91
N TRP A 66 -7.12 -1.41 7.96
CA TRP A 66 -6.99 -2.87 8.00
C TRP A 66 -8.30 -3.58 8.38
N ARG A 67 -9.25 -3.67 7.43
CA ARG A 67 -10.55 -4.36 7.59
C ARG A 67 -11.10 -4.84 6.23
N GLU A 68 -11.94 -5.85 6.26
CA GLU A 68 -12.70 -6.33 5.09
C GLU A 68 -13.67 -5.24 4.66
N GLN A 69 -13.67 -4.90 3.38
CA GLN A 69 -14.50 -3.85 2.79
C GLN A 69 -14.36 -3.83 1.27
N PRO A 70 -15.39 -3.37 0.53
CA PRO A 70 -15.22 -3.05 -0.87
C PRO A 70 -14.26 -1.87 -1.06
N VAL A 71 -13.84 -1.63 -2.32
CA VAL A 71 -13.01 -0.49 -2.73
C VAL A 71 -13.34 0.79 -1.97
N THR A 72 -12.43 1.18 -1.07
CA THR A 72 -12.56 2.35 -0.20
C THR A 72 -11.32 3.23 -0.32
N GLU A 73 -11.51 4.55 -0.40
CA GLU A 73 -10.40 5.51 -0.41
C GLU A 73 -10.09 6.02 1.00
N TYR A 74 -8.82 5.94 1.37
CA TYR A 74 -8.25 6.56 2.56
C TYR A 74 -7.22 7.62 2.18
N SER A 75 -7.00 8.56 3.07
CA SER A 75 -5.85 9.43 2.98
C SER A 75 -5.36 9.88 4.34
N ALA A 76 -4.05 10.07 4.46
CA ALA A 76 -3.41 10.55 5.66
C ALA A 76 -2.25 11.47 5.29
N GLU A 77 -2.09 12.54 6.07
CA GLU A 77 -0.97 13.48 5.91
C GLU A 77 0.09 13.19 6.97
N PHE A 78 1.36 13.40 6.59
CA PHE A 78 2.49 13.32 7.51
C PHE A 78 3.51 14.40 7.18
N PHE A 79 4.27 14.80 8.18
CA PHE A 79 5.41 15.69 7.98
C PHE A 79 6.69 14.87 7.85
N ALA A 80 7.40 15.05 6.73
CA ALA A 80 8.73 14.47 6.53
C ALA A 80 9.80 15.52 6.85
N ARG A 81 10.86 15.10 7.52
CA ARG A 81 12.10 15.88 7.56
C ARG A 81 12.85 15.70 6.23
N PRO A 82 13.76 16.58 5.84
CA PRO A 82 14.63 16.30 4.70
C PRO A 82 15.49 15.06 4.97
N GLY A 83 15.52 14.09 4.06
CA GLY A 83 16.30 12.87 4.24
C GLY A 83 15.71 11.62 3.58
N HIS A 84 16.40 10.49 3.77
CA HIS A 84 15.88 9.18 3.35
C HIS A 84 14.89 8.66 4.39
N HIS A 85 13.72 8.26 3.90
CA HIS A 85 12.66 7.67 4.69
C HIS A 85 12.39 6.24 4.22
N LYS A 86 12.08 5.36 5.19
CA LYS A 86 11.59 4.02 4.91
C LYS A 86 10.09 4.06 4.71
N PHE A 87 9.63 3.63 3.55
CA PHE A 87 8.23 3.45 3.25
C PHE A 87 7.89 1.96 3.29
N ARG A 88 6.79 1.63 3.95
CA ARG A 88 6.20 0.29 3.88
C ARG A 88 4.70 0.41 3.63
N VAL A 89 4.22 -0.34 2.64
CA VAL A 89 2.79 -0.52 2.38
C VAL A 89 2.48 -1.99 2.58
N GLU A 90 1.50 -2.28 3.41
CA GLU A 90 0.95 -3.61 3.61
C GLU A 90 -0.48 -3.63 3.08
N TYR A 91 -0.83 -4.71 2.39
CA TYR A 91 -2.14 -4.94 1.78
C TYR A 91 -2.58 -6.38 2.08
N TYR A 92 -3.88 -6.59 2.24
CA TYR A 92 -4.46 -7.92 2.19
C TYR A 92 -5.75 -7.96 1.40
N GLU A 93 -6.03 -9.15 0.90
CA GLU A 93 -7.28 -9.59 0.29
C GLU A 93 -7.83 -10.75 1.11
N GLU A 94 -9.06 -10.63 1.60
CA GLU A 94 -9.82 -11.72 2.20
C GLU A 94 -10.58 -12.49 1.11
N GLY A 95 -11.27 -11.79 0.22
CA GLY A 95 -11.78 -12.36 -1.03
C GLY A 95 -12.76 -11.49 -1.82
N ASN A 96 -13.19 -12.02 -2.97
CA ASN A 96 -13.95 -11.33 -4.03
C ASN A 96 -13.09 -10.46 -4.96
N VAL A 97 -12.86 -9.19 -4.64
CA VAL A 97 -12.28 -8.22 -5.57
C VAL A 97 -11.01 -7.64 -4.98
N ALA A 98 -9.87 -8.07 -5.49
CA ALA A 98 -8.59 -7.58 -5.06
C ALA A 98 -8.16 -6.37 -5.87
N SER A 99 -8.02 -5.21 -5.21
CA SER A 99 -7.44 -4.03 -5.84
C SER A 99 -6.72 -3.12 -4.85
N ILE A 100 -5.63 -2.49 -5.31
CA ILE A 100 -4.94 -1.47 -4.53
C ILE A 100 -4.27 -0.44 -5.42
N ARG A 101 -4.46 0.83 -5.08
CA ARG A 101 -3.74 1.95 -5.66
C ARG A 101 -3.25 2.89 -4.57
N VAL A 102 -1.95 3.17 -4.54
CA VAL A 102 -1.35 4.13 -3.59
C VAL A 102 -0.66 5.26 -4.35
N ARG A 103 -0.89 6.49 -3.90
CA ARG A 103 -0.24 7.71 -4.38
C ARG A 103 0.36 8.47 -3.21
N LEU A 104 1.50 9.11 -3.45
CA LEU A 104 2.13 10.07 -2.54
C LEU A 104 2.10 11.45 -3.22
N GLU A 105 1.48 12.41 -2.56
CA GLU A 105 1.38 13.79 -3.02
C GLU A 105 2.20 14.70 -2.11
N ARG A 106 2.93 15.66 -2.68
CA ARG A 106 3.52 16.77 -1.92
C ARG A 106 2.46 17.86 -1.76
N ARG A 107 2.35 18.42 -0.56
CA ARG A 107 1.47 19.56 -0.26
C ARG A 107 2.21 20.89 -0.34
#